data_AF-A0AAV3XNP2-F1
#
_entry.id   AF-A0AAV3XNP2-F1
#
_cell.length_a   1.000
_cell.length_b   1.000
_cell.length_c   1.000
_cell.angle_alpha   90.00
_cell.angle_beta   90.00
_cell.angle_gamma   90.00
#
_symmetry.space_group_name_H-M   'P 1'
#
loop_
_entity.id
_entity.type
_entity.pdbx_description
1 polymer ?
#
loop_
_entity_poly.entity_id
_entity_poly.type
_entity_poly.pdbx_seq_one_letter_code
_entity_poly.pdbx_strand_id
1 'polypeptide(L)'
;MSDLKAHLVLTTKYRRKLLTGEMIQRLGEIMGDLCQKWNCKIVEFNGEDNHIHLLFQYLPQMELPKFMGNLKSVSSRRLREEFPDVVDQVYWKKVLWNESYFIASCGGVTISVLKKYIEEQNTPE
;
A
#
# COMPACT_ATOMS: atom_id res chain seq x y z
N MET A 1 17.61 1.59 -11.34
CA MET A 1 16.44 1.40 -10.45
C MET A 1 15.26 0.99 -11.33
N SER A 2 14.46 0.00 -10.94
CA SER A 2 13.22 -0.34 -11.65
C SER A 2 12.23 0.83 -11.57
N ASP A 3 11.48 1.10 -12.63
CA ASP A 3 10.41 2.11 -12.59
C ASP A 3 9.04 1.54 -12.18
N LEU A 4 9.05 0.36 -11.55
CA LEU A 4 7.84 -0.33 -11.11
C LEU A 4 7.22 0.43 -9.93
N LYS A 5 5.99 0.91 -10.13
CA LYS A 5 5.18 1.53 -9.09
C LYS A 5 3.88 0.78 -8.93
N ALA A 6 3.39 0.72 -7.70
CA ALA A 6 2.08 0.17 -7.41
C ALA A 6 1.29 1.12 -6.50
N HIS A 7 0.00 1.23 -6.79
CA HIS A 7 -0.97 1.89 -5.93
C HIS A 7 -1.72 0.83 -5.12
N LEU A 8 -1.52 0.88 -3.80
CA LEU A 8 -2.21 0.05 -2.82
C LEU A 8 -3.34 0.84 -2.16
N VAL A 9 -4.48 0.19 -1.96
CA VAL A 9 -5.53 0.67 -1.07
C VAL A 9 -5.83 -0.37 0.00
N LEU A 10 -5.74 0.05 1.27
CA LEU A 10 -6.14 -0.74 2.43
C LEU A 10 -7.39 -0.12 3.05
N THR A 11 -8.42 -0.94 3.26
CA THR A 11 -9.68 -0.51 3.90
C THR A 11 -9.76 -1.08 5.31
N THR A 12 -10.31 -0.32 6.24
CA THR A 12 -10.59 -0.81 7.59
C THR A 12 -11.58 -1.98 7.55
N LYS A 13 -11.53 -2.87 8.55
CA LYS A 13 -12.47 -4.00 8.62
C LYS A 13 -13.90 -3.47 8.70
N TYR A 14 -14.78 -3.99 7.85
CA TYR A 14 -16.17 -3.51 7.71
C TYR A 14 -16.29 -2.04 7.28
N ARG A 15 -15.22 -1.42 6.74
CA ARG A 15 -15.16 0.00 6.35
C ARG A 15 -15.60 0.97 7.46
N ARG A 16 -15.30 0.63 8.72
CA ARG A 16 -15.58 1.53 9.86
C ARG A 16 -14.73 2.80 9.74
N LYS A 17 -15.36 3.93 10.05
CA LYS A 17 -14.76 5.26 10.12
C LYS A 17 -13.93 5.39 11.41
N LEU A 18 -12.77 4.73 11.42
CA LEU A 18 -11.90 4.60 12.58
C LEU A 18 -10.72 5.57 12.53
N LEU A 19 -10.19 5.83 11.34
CA LEU A 19 -8.91 6.50 11.18
C LEU A 19 -9.07 8.01 11.41
N THR A 20 -8.40 8.51 12.45
CA THR A 20 -8.26 9.94 12.70
C THR A 20 -7.08 10.52 11.92
N GLY A 21 -7.00 11.85 11.82
CA GLY A 21 -5.85 12.51 11.19
C GLY A 21 -4.51 12.12 11.84
N GLU A 22 -4.47 12.02 13.17
CA GLU A 22 -3.30 11.56 13.92
C GLU A 22 -2.93 10.11 13.58
N MET A 23 -3.92 9.21 13.52
CA MET A 23 -3.69 7.82 13.14
C MET A 23 -3.21 7.70 11.68
N ILE A 24 -3.70 8.54 10.77
CA ILE A 24 -3.26 8.56 9.37
C ILE A 24 -1.81 9.04 9.28
N GLN A 25 -1.46 10.14 9.97
CA GLN A 25 -0.08 10.62 10.04
C GLN A 25 0.85 9.51 10.55
N ARG A 26 0.45 8.84 11.64
CA ARG A 26 1.22 7.77 12.24
C ARG A 26 1.35 6.55 11.33
N LEU A 27 0.28 6.20 10.60
CA LEU A 27 0.33 5.16 9.58
C LEU A 27 1.34 5.51 8.48
N GLY A 28 1.42 6.77 8.06
CA GLY A 28 2.40 7.22 7.07
C GLY A 28 3.84 6.94 7.50
N GLU A 29 4.16 7.23 8.76
CA GLU A 29 5.48 6.92 9.34
C GLU A 29 5.74 5.41 9.39
N ILE A 30 4.76 4.62 9.83
CA ILE A 30 4.86 3.15 9.86
C ILE A 30 5.06 2.58 8.44
N MET A 31 4.33 3.09 7.44
CA MET A 31 4.50 2.67 6.05
C MET A 31 5.89 3.05 5.55
N GLY A 32 6.40 4.24 5.90
CA GLY A 32 7.75 4.70 5.57
C GLY A 32 8.82 3.74 6.08
N ASP A 33 8.78 3.43 7.38
CA ASP A 33 9.68 2.46 8.02
C ASP A 33 9.67 1.10 7.30
N LEU A 34 8.47 0.60 6.99
CA LEU A 34 8.29 -0.72 6.38
C LEU A 34 8.75 -0.72 4.93
N CYS A 35 8.42 0.31 4.15
CA CYS A 35 8.91 0.46 2.78
C CYS A 35 10.44 0.47 2.77
N GLN A 36 11.08 1.25 3.64
CA GLN A 36 12.54 1.31 3.71
C GLN A 36 13.14 -0.07 4.03
N LYS A 37 12.59 -0.80 5.01
CA LYS A 37 13.05 -2.16 5.36
C LYS A 37 12.91 -3.17 4.22
N TRP A 38 11.95 -2.96 3.34
CA TRP A 38 11.70 -3.82 2.17
C TRP A 38 12.43 -3.33 0.91
N ASN A 39 13.27 -2.29 0.99
CA ASN A 39 13.90 -1.63 -0.16
C ASN A 39 12.87 -1.07 -1.17
N CYS A 40 11.72 -0.64 -0.66
CA CYS A 40 10.73 0.17 -1.37
C CYS A 40 10.95 1.66 -1.07
N LYS A 41 10.48 2.50 -1.99
CA LYS A 41 10.40 3.95 -1.79
C LYS A 41 8.94 4.38 -1.80
N ILE A 42 8.50 5.09 -0.77
CA ILE A 42 7.20 5.78 -0.80
C ILE A 42 7.29 6.93 -1.80
N VAL A 43 6.29 6.98 -2.68
CA VAL A 43 6.09 8.10 -3.60
C VAL A 43 5.05 9.05 -3.03
N GLU A 44 3.93 8.52 -2.54
CA GLU A 44 2.85 9.29 -1.92
C GLU A 44 2.06 8.42 -0.93
N PHE A 45 1.54 9.03 0.14
CA PHE A 45 0.71 8.36 1.13
C PHE A 45 -0.35 9.31 1.69
N ASN A 46 -1.61 8.89 1.67
CA ASN A 46 -2.69 9.61 2.35
C ASN A 46 -3.85 8.65 2.68
N GLY A 47 -4.90 9.13 3.33
CA GLY A 47 -6.09 8.34 3.59
C GLY A 47 -7.29 9.16 4.01
N GLU A 48 -8.39 8.45 4.24
CA GLU A 48 -9.64 8.95 4.79
C GLU A 48 -10.02 8.14 6.03
N ASP A 49 -11.18 8.43 6.62
CA ASP A 49 -11.64 7.83 7.89
C ASP A 49 -11.74 6.30 7.88
N ASN A 50 -11.82 5.65 6.71
CA ASN A 50 -11.99 4.21 6.59
C ASN A 50 -11.02 3.51 5.63
N HIS A 51 -10.06 4.22 5.04
CA HIS A 51 -9.08 3.63 4.13
C HIS A 51 -7.83 4.48 3.94
N ILE A 52 -6.75 3.86 3.47
CA ILE A 52 -5.49 4.53 3.12
C ILE A 52 -5.05 4.15 1.71
N HIS A 53 -4.34 5.08 1.07
CA HIS A 53 -3.70 4.96 -0.23
C HIS A 53 -2.19 5.03 -0.04
N LEU A 54 -1.47 4.08 -0.64
CA LEU A 54 -0.01 4.07 -0.67
C LEU A 54 0.44 3.90 -2.12
N LEU A 55 1.14 4.90 -2.65
CA LEU A 55 1.88 4.79 -3.90
C LEU A 55 3.34 4.55 -3.57
N PHE A 56 3.87 3.43 -4.03
CA PHE A 56 5.26 3.04 -3.74
C PHE A 56 5.96 2.46 -4.96
N GLN A 57 7.27 2.69 -5.02
CA GLN A 57 8.18 2.09 -5.98
C GLN A 57 8.83 0.87 -5.35
N TYR A 58 8.93 -0.22 -6.12
CA TYR A 58 9.44 -1.51 -5.65
C TYR A 58 10.34 -2.20 -6.67
N LEU A 59 11.08 -3.20 -6.19
CA LEU A 59 11.99 -4.00 -7.02
C LEU A 59 11.28 -5.22 -7.62
N PRO A 60 11.63 -5.67 -8.85
CA PRO A 60 10.95 -6.77 -9.53
C PRO A 60 10.94 -8.10 -8.75
N GLN A 61 11.99 -8.37 -7.97
CA GLN A 61 12.12 -9.57 -7.15
C GLN A 61 11.25 -9.56 -5.88
N MET A 62 10.52 -8.48 -5.60
CA MET A 62 9.70 -8.37 -4.41
C MET A 62 8.47 -9.27 -4.49
N GLU A 63 8.29 -10.09 -3.45
CA GLU A 63 7.05 -10.85 -3.26
C GLU A 63 5.95 -9.94 -2.69
N LEU A 64 5.20 -9.27 -3.59
CA LEU A 64 4.12 -8.35 -3.22
C LEU A 64 3.14 -8.92 -2.18
N PRO A 65 2.65 -10.17 -2.27
CA PRO A 65 1.74 -10.71 -1.26
C PRO A 65 2.35 -10.76 0.15
N LYS A 66 3.64 -11.12 0.28
CA LYS A 66 4.34 -11.12 1.57
C LYS A 66 4.53 -9.70 2.10
N PHE A 67 4.87 -8.75 1.22
CA PHE A 67 4.99 -7.34 1.58
C PHE A 67 3.66 -6.77 2.08
N MET A 68 2.55 -7.01 1.38
CA MET A 68 1.21 -6.58 1.79
C MET A 68 0.80 -7.20 3.13
N GLY A 69 1.09 -8.49 3.33
CA GLY A 69 0.87 -9.18 4.61
C GLY A 69 1.63 -8.52 5.76
N ASN A 70 2.89 -8.15 5.53
CA ASN A 70 3.71 -7.44 6.53
C ASN A 70 3.16 -6.04 6.82
N LEU A 71 2.85 -5.23 5.79
CA LEU A 71 2.25 -3.90 5.94
C LEU A 71 1.01 -3.95 6.82
N LYS A 72 0.06 -4.82 6.48
CA LYS A 72 -1.21 -4.96 7.22
C LYS A 72 -0.99 -5.44 8.66
N SER A 73 -0.11 -6.41 8.85
CA SER A 73 0.12 -7.00 10.18
C SER A 73 0.82 -6.04 11.14
N VAL A 74 1.90 -5.38 10.68
CA VAL A 74 2.67 -4.47 11.53
C VAL A 74 1.89 -3.19 11.81
N SER A 75 1.24 -2.59 10.81
CA SER A 75 0.42 -1.39 11.02
C SER A 75 -0.77 -1.65 11.94
N SER A 76 -1.46 -2.80 11.78
CA SER A 76 -2.54 -3.21 12.68
C SER A 76 -2.08 -3.39 14.11
N ARG A 77 -0.90 -3.99 14.31
CA ARG A 77 -0.35 -4.18 15.65
C ARG A 77 0.05 -2.85 16.28
N ARG A 78 0.84 -2.03 15.59
CA ARG A 78 1.32 -0.73 16.09
C ARG A 78 0.17 0.22 16.42
N LEU A 79 -0.80 0.40 15.53
CA LEU A 79 -1.94 1.28 15.83
C LEU A 79 -2.76 0.80 17.03
N ARG A 80 -2.91 -0.51 17.24
CA ARG A 80 -3.62 -1.03 18.42
C ARG A 80 -2.84 -0.85 19.72
N GLU A 81 -1.51 -0.90 19.65
CA GLU A 81 -0.64 -0.62 20.80
C GLU A 81 -0.61 0.88 21.13
N GLU A 82 -0.62 1.74 20.11
CA GLU A 82 -0.49 3.19 20.26
C GLU A 82 -1.84 3.92 20.49
N PHE A 83 -2.96 3.37 19.99
CA PHE A 83 -4.30 3.97 20.09
C PHE A 83 -5.37 2.97 20.62
N PRO A 84 -5.13 2.28 21.76
CA PRO A 84 -6.06 1.27 22.25
C PRO A 84 -7.46 1.83 22.51
N ASP A 85 -7.54 3.04 23.10
CA ASP A 85 -8.82 3.66 23.46
C ASP A 85 -9.72 3.95 22.25
N VAL A 86 -9.13 4.22 21.08
CA VAL A 86 -9.89 4.49 19.85
C VAL A 86 -10.25 3.17 19.15
N VAL A 87 -9.31 2.23 19.06
CA VAL A 87 -9.52 0.98 18.32
C VAL A 87 -10.48 0.05 19.05
N ASP A 88 -10.36 -0.08 20.37
CA ASP A 88 -11.16 -1.01 21.18
C ASP A 88 -12.64 -0.56 21.28
N GLN A 89 -12.92 0.73 21.11
CA GLN A 89 -14.29 1.24 20.96
C GLN A 89 -14.97 0.79 19.66
N VAL A 90 -14.19 0.52 18.61
CA VAL A 90 -14.71 0.17 17.28
C VAL A 90 -14.67 -1.34 17.03
N TYR A 91 -13.65 -2.04 17.52
CA TYR A 91 -13.45 -3.47 17.30
C TYR A 91 -13.25 -4.23 18.61
N TRP A 92 -14.15 -5.17 18.88
CA TRP A 92 -14.00 -6.13 19.97
C TRP A 92 -12.98 -7.26 19.68
N LYS A 93 -12.62 -7.44 18.40
CA LYS A 93 -11.59 -8.39 17.96
C LYS A 93 -10.29 -7.66 17.65
N LYS A 94 -9.17 -8.39 17.70
CA LYS A 94 -7.84 -7.94 17.26
C LYS A 94 -7.73 -7.82 15.73
N VAL A 95 -8.51 -6.92 15.14
CA VAL A 95 -8.56 -6.62 13.70
C VAL A 95 -8.40 -5.13 13.46
N LEU A 96 -7.93 -4.76 12.27
CA LEU A 96 -7.87 -3.35 11.84
C LEU A 96 -8.29 -3.24 10.37
N TRP A 97 -7.62 -4.02 9.52
CA TRP A 97 -7.84 -4.03 8.08
C TRP A 97 -8.84 -5.09 7.65
N ASN A 98 -9.50 -4.85 6.52
CA ASN A 98 -10.17 -5.88 5.74
C ASN A 98 -9.16 -6.96 5.31
N GLU A 99 -9.61 -8.18 5.06
CA GLU A 99 -8.77 -9.27 4.55
C GLU A 99 -8.31 -8.99 3.11
N SER A 100 -9.22 -8.47 2.28
CA SER A 100 -8.90 -8.02 0.94
C SER A 100 -8.12 -6.69 0.95
N TYR A 101 -7.44 -6.42 -0.16
CA TYR A 101 -6.81 -5.15 -0.48
C TYR A 101 -6.87 -4.96 -1.99
N PHE A 102 -6.74 -3.72 -2.44
CA PHE A 102 -6.60 -3.41 -3.86
C PHE A 102 -5.15 -3.08 -4.15
N ILE A 103 -4.63 -3.59 -5.27
CA ILE A 103 -3.32 -3.21 -5.79
C ILE A 103 -3.41 -3.07 -7.31
N ALA A 104 -2.86 -1.98 -7.84
CA ALA A 104 -2.74 -1.76 -9.28
C ALA A 104 -1.32 -1.31 -9.62
N SER A 105 -0.80 -1.78 -10.75
CA SER A 105 0.42 -1.23 -11.32
C SER A 105 0.18 0.17 -11.84
N CYS A 106 1.16 1.05 -11.66
CA CYS A 106 1.13 2.42 -12.16
C CYS A 106 2.29 2.58 -13.15
N GLY A 107 1.97 2.78 -14.43
CA GLY A 107 2.95 3.00 -15.50
C GLY A 107 2.58 4.22 -16.33
N GLY A 108 3.58 5.02 -16.72
CA GLY A 108 3.37 6.24 -17.49
C GLY A 108 3.09 6.01 -18.98
N VAL A 109 3.41 4.82 -19.50
CA VAL A 109 3.18 4.47 -20.90
C VAL A 109 1.99 3.51 -20.98
N THR A 110 1.00 3.87 -21.77
CA THR A 110 -0.17 3.00 -22.00
C THR A 110 0.25 1.75 -22.77
N ILE A 111 -0.50 0.66 -22.57
CA ILE A 111 -0.27 -0.60 -23.27
C ILE A 111 -0.31 -0.40 -24.79
N SER A 112 -1.20 0.47 -25.29
CA SER A 112 -1.31 0.77 -26.72
C SER A 112 -0.05 1.42 -27.29
N VAL A 113 0.57 2.35 -26.55
CA VAL A 113 1.81 3.02 -26.97
C VAL A 113 2.97 2.01 -26.97
N LEU A 114 3.10 1.18 -25.93
CA LEU A 114 4.13 0.14 -25.89
C LEU A 114 3.95 -0.89 -27.01
N LYS A 115 2.71 -1.29 -27.30
CA LYS A 115 2.41 -2.25 -28.37
C LYS A 115 2.85 -1.72 -29.73
N LYS A 116 2.47 -0.48 -30.06
CA LYS A 116 2.89 0.18 -31.31
C LYS A 116 4.41 0.27 -31.41
N TYR A 117 5.08 0.66 -30.33
CA TYR A 117 6.54 0.72 -30.28
C TYR A 117 7.21 -0.63 -30.58
N ILE A 118 6.64 -1.74 -30.11
CA ILE A 118 7.14 -3.10 -30.37
C ILE A 118 6.90 -3.52 -31.83
N GLU A 119 5.72 -3.22 -32.38
CA GLU A 119 5.37 -3.52 -33.78
C GLU A 119 6.27 -2.78 -34.79
N GLU A 120 6.77 -1.60 -34.42
CA GLU A 120 7.67 -0.78 -35.23
C GLU A 120 9.17 -1.18 -35.08
N GLN A 121 9.51 -2.17 -34.25
CA GLN A 121 10.89 -2.67 -34.15
C GLN A 121 11.25 -3.55 -35.35
N ASN A 122 12.36 -3.24 -36.01
CA ASN A 122 12.89 -4.07 -37.09
C ASN A 122 13.52 -5.35 -36.51
N THR A 123 13.09 -6.51 -37.00
CA THR A 123 13.78 -7.79 -36.72
C THR A 123 15.07 -7.85 -37.56
N PRO A 124 16.25 -8.00 -36.93
CA PRO A 124 17.50 -8.20 -37.66
C PRO A 124 17.47 -9.50 -38.50
N GLU A 125 18.22 -9.53 -39.61
CA GLU A 125 18.40 -10.72 -40.45
C GLU A 125 19.15 -11.86 -39.75
#